data_AF-A0A7X8T1M2-F1
#
_entry.id   AF-A0A7X8T1M2-F1
#
_cell.length_a   1.000
_cell.length_b   1.000
_cell.length_c   1.000
_cell.angle_alpha   90.00
_cell.angle_beta   90.00
_cell.angle_gamma   90.00
#
_symmetry.space_group_name_H-M   'P 1'
#
loop_
_entity.id
_entity.type
_entity.pdbx_description
1 polymer ?
#
loop_
_entity_poly.entity_id
_entity_poly.type
_entity_poly.pdbx_seq_one_letter_code
_entity_poly.pdbx_strand_id
1 'polypeptide(L)'
;MSYKPDIVICALGTTQAIAGSKDGFRYVDYELPIAFGEAAYAAGVETYAIVTAMGASAQSRSFYYRTKGEVERDLQKIGFRSLTISRPSLIGGDRIEPRPIEEIALMAARILAPILPKRFHVNPAEMIAASLLDAAIAGKTGCHWIQAEDMH
;
A
#
# COMPACT_ATOMS: atom_id res chain seq x y z
N MET A 1 -8.07 -26.81 -16.22
CA MET A 1 -7.00 -26.68 -15.21
C MET A 1 -7.31 -25.46 -14.37
N SER A 2 -7.51 -25.61 -13.06
CA SER A 2 -7.66 -24.47 -12.15
C SER A 2 -6.26 -24.06 -11.71
N TYR A 3 -5.81 -22.86 -12.07
CA TYR A 3 -4.55 -22.31 -11.59
C TYR A 3 -4.78 -21.77 -10.18
N LYS A 4 -4.09 -22.34 -9.18
CA LYS A 4 -4.07 -21.81 -7.82
C LYS A 4 -2.87 -20.87 -7.69
N PRO A 5 -3.06 -19.58 -7.32
CA PRO A 5 -1.95 -18.68 -7.11
C PRO A 5 -1.15 -19.07 -5.86
N ASP A 6 0.16 -18.85 -5.88
CA ASP A 6 1.03 -19.08 -4.71
C ASP A 6 1.12 -17.84 -3.80
N ILE A 7 0.97 -16.65 -4.39
CA ILE A 7 1.16 -15.34 -3.75
C ILE A 7 0.07 -14.40 -4.27
N VAL A 8 -0.46 -13.53 -3.41
CA VAL A 8 -1.26 -12.37 -3.82
C VAL A 8 -0.50 -11.07 -3.56
N ILE A 9 -0.44 -10.21 -4.58
CA ILE A 9 0.07 -8.85 -4.48
C ILE A 9 -1.08 -7.89 -4.76
N CYS A 10 -1.46 -7.09 -3.77
CA CYS A 10 -2.52 -6.11 -3.86
C CYS A 10 -1.94 -4.69 -3.96
N ALA A 11 -1.98 -4.13 -5.17
CA ALA A 11 -1.62 -2.73 -5.43
C ALA A 11 -2.86 -1.85 -5.64
N LEU A 12 -4.04 -2.29 -5.16
CA LEU A 12 -5.26 -1.52 -5.25
C LEU A 12 -5.17 -0.25 -4.39
N GLY A 13 -5.62 0.85 -4.97
CA GLY A 13 -5.78 2.10 -4.28
C GLY A 13 -6.37 3.14 -5.21
N THR A 14 -7.20 4.01 -4.65
CA THR A 14 -7.78 5.13 -5.37
C THR A 14 -7.60 6.42 -4.57
N THR A 15 -8.20 7.51 -5.03
CA THR A 15 -8.37 8.73 -4.24
C THR A 15 -9.85 8.97 -4.04
N GLN A 16 -10.21 9.73 -3.00
CA GLN A 16 -11.60 10.17 -2.85
C GLN A 16 -12.09 10.99 -4.07
N ALA A 17 -11.17 11.68 -4.77
CA ALA A 17 -11.50 12.43 -5.98
C ALA A 17 -11.90 11.49 -7.14
N ILE A 18 -11.10 10.45 -7.39
CA ILE A 18 -11.37 9.46 -8.46
C ILE A 18 -12.57 8.57 -8.07
N ALA A 19 -12.66 8.16 -6.81
CA ALA A 19 -13.75 7.32 -6.33
C ALA A 19 -15.10 8.06 -6.22
N GLY A 20 -15.09 9.39 -6.29
CA GLY A 20 -16.27 10.26 -6.19
C GLY A 20 -16.90 10.34 -4.79
N SER A 21 -16.56 9.45 -3.85
CA SER A 21 -17.11 9.45 -2.49
C SER A 21 -16.19 8.75 -1.48
N LYS A 22 -16.50 8.93 -0.18
CA LYS A 22 -15.84 8.19 0.91
C LYS A 22 -16.13 6.69 0.81
N ASP A 23 -17.36 6.32 0.47
CA ASP A 23 -17.76 4.93 0.35
C ASP A 23 -17.07 4.26 -0.84
N GLY A 24 -16.98 4.96 -1.98
CA GLY A 24 -16.22 4.49 -3.13
C GLY A 24 -14.74 4.31 -2.82
N PHE A 25 -14.13 5.24 -2.08
CA PHE A 25 -12.75 5.08 -1.63
C PHE A 25 -12.62 3.90 -0.68
N ARG A 26 -13.53 3.72 0.28
CA ARG A 26 -13.50 2.58 1.22
C ARG A 26 -13.66 1.25 0.50
N TYR A 27 -14.55 1.18 -0.48
CA TYR A 27 -14.75 -0.01 -1.29
C TYR A 27 -13.44 -0.47 -1.95
N VAL A 28 -12.73 0.46 -2.59
CA VAL A 28 -11.47 0.15 -3.29
C VAL A 28 -10.29 -0.08 -2.33
N ASP A 29 -10.12 0.77 -1.32
CA ASP A 29 -8.92 0.78 -0.47
C ASP A 29 -9.03 -0.10 0.78
N TYR A 30 -10.21 -0.65 1.08
CA TYR A 30 -10.44 -1.54 2.22
C TYR A 30 -11.22 -2.79 1.83
N GLU A 31 -12.42 -2.67 1.26
CA GLU A 31 -13.31 -3.83 1.06
C GLU A 31 -12.73 -4.82 0.05
N LEU A 32 -12.27 -4.34 -1.11
CA LEU A 32 -11.65 -5.19 -2.13
C LEU A 32 -10.39 -5.90 -1.61
N PRO A 33 -9.39 -5.23 -1.00
CA PRO A 33 -8.23 -5.91 -0.43
C PRO A 33 -8.60 -7.00 0.60
N ILE A 34 -9.55 -6.74 1.49
CA ILE A 34 -9.99 -7.73 2.49
C ILE A 34 -10.68 -8.90 1.80
N ALA A 35 -11.62 -8.65 0.89
CA ALA A 35 -12.33 -9.71 0.16
C ALA A 35 -11.36 -10.59 -0.67
N PHE A 36 -10.37 -9.99 -1.33
CA PHE A 36 -9.32 -10.74 -2.03
C PHE A 36 -8.46 -11.54 -1.06
N GLY A 37 -8.12 -10.97 0.10
CA GLY A 37 -7.37 -11.67 1.14
C GLY A 37 -8.12 -12.90 1.66
N GLU A 38 -9.39 -12.74 2.03
CA GLU A 38 -10.23 -13.84 2.53
C GLU A 38 -10.40 -14.94 1.47
N ALA A 39 -10.69 -14.57 0.22
CA ALA A 39 -10.82 -15.53 -0.87
C ALA A 39 -9.51 -16.28 -1.15
N ALA A 40 -8.37 -15.58 -1.14
CA ALA A 40 -7.06 -16.18 -1.35
C ALA A 40 -6.70 -17.14 -0.20
N TYR A 41 -6.93 -16.73 1.05
CA TYR A 41 -6.68 -17.57 2.21
C TYR A 41 -7.58 -18.82 2.20
N ALA A 42 -8.86 -18.69 1.84
CA ALA A 42 -9.77 -19.82 1.69
C ALA A 42 -9.34 -20.77 0.56
N ALA A 43 -8.70 -20.26 -0.49
CA ALA A 43 -8.08 -21.07 -1.53
C ALA A 43 -6.75 -21.73 -1.08
N GLY A 44 -6.27 -21.44 0.13
CA GLY A 44 -5.03 -21.95 0.71
C GLY A 44 -3.78 -21.24 0.19
N VAL A 45 -3.89 -19.95 -0.16
CA VAL A 45 -2.75 -19.07 -0.39
C VAL A 45 -2.18 -18.65 0.97
N GLU A 46 -0.87 -18.78 1.14
CA GLU A 46 -0.22 -18.51 2.42
C GLU A 46 0.49 -17.15 2.49
N THR A 47 0.67 -16.49 1.33
CA THR A 47 1.44 -15.25 1.21
C THR A 47 0.59 -14.14 0.61
N TYR A 48 0.50 -13.01 1.32
CA TYR A 48 -0.21 -11.82 0.87
C TYR A 48 0.67 -10.59 1.05
N ALA A 49 0.74 -9.74 0.03
CA ALA A 49 1.52 -8.52 0.05
C ALA A 49 0.65 -7.34 -0.43
N ILE A 50 0.72 -6.19 0.24
CA ILE A 50 -0.13 -5.04 -0.08
C ILE A 50 0.62 -3.71 -0.02
N VAL A 51 0.26 -2.78 -0.91
CA VAL A 51 0.67 -1.36 -0.84
C VAL A 51 -0.37 -0.56 -0.06
N THR A 52 0.05 0.06 1.04
CA THR A 52 -0.75 1.00 1.84
C THR A 52 -0.14 2.40 1.78
N ALA A 53 0.16 3.02 2.91
CA ALA A 53 0.71 4.37 2.96
C ALA A 53 1.45 4.64 4.27
N MET A 54 2.49 5.46 4.20
CA MET A 54 3.12 6.05 5.38
C MET A 54 2.05 6.78 6.23
N GLY A 55 2.05 6.54 7.54
CA GLY A 55 1.09 7.14 8.47
C GLY A 55 -0.26 6.42 8.58
N ALA A 56 -0.44 5.28 7.89
CA ALA A 56 -1.59 4.41 8.08
C ALA A 56 -1.77 4.02 9.56
N SER A 57 -2.97 4.29 10.10
CA SER A 57 -3.32 3.98 11.47
C SER A 57 -4.84 3.93 11.62
N ALA A 58 -5.37 2.81 12.09
CA ALA A 58 -6.80 2.62 12.33
C ALA A 58 -7.38 3.60 13.37
N GLN A 59 -6.53 4.27 14.15
CA GLN A 59 -6.92 5.28 15.14
C GLN A 59 -6.85 6.72 14.59
N SER A 60 -6.45 6.89 13.32
CA SER A 60 -6.30 8.22 12.73
C SER A 60 -7.63 8.97 12.62
N ARG A 61 -7.61 10.28 12.86
CA ARG A 61 -8.75 11.17 12.58
C ARG A 61 -8.95 11.38 11.07
N SER A 62 -7.86 11.30 10.29
CA SER A 62 -7.91 11.38 8.83
C SER A 62 -8.55 10.11 8.26
N PHE A 63 -9.61 10.27 7.45
CA PHE A 63 -10.31 9.15 6.82
C PHE A 63 -9.36 8.30 5.97
N TYR A 64 -8.49 8.93 5.18
CA TYR A 64 -7.51 8.23 4.33
C TYR A 64 -6.59 7.32 5.15
N TYR A 65 -5.89 7.87 6.16
CA TYR A 65 -4.96 7.10 6.99
C TYR A 65 -5.67 6.08 7.87
N ARG A 66 -6.91 6.37 8.27
CA ARG A 66 -7.75 5.43 9.01
C ARG A 66 -8.10 4.22 8.17
N THR A 67 -8.65 4.40 6.97
CA THR A 67 -8.97 3.29 6.05
C THR A 67 -7.72 2.46 5.75
N LYS A 68 -6.59 3.10 5.43
CA LYS A 68 -5.32 2.39 5.21
C LYS A 68 -4.83 1.62 6.45
N GLY A 69 -5.03 2.14 7.66
CA GLY A 69 -4.68 1.41 8.87
C GLY A 69 -5.67 0.30 9.25
N GLU A 70 -6.95 0.46 8.91
CA GLU A 70 -7.98 -0.56 9.13
C GLU A 70 -7.72 -1.79 8.26
N VAL A 71 -7.40 -1.61 6.96
CA VAL A 71 -7.09 -2.75 6.09
C VAL A 71 -5.85 -3.51 6.57
N GLU A 72 -4.81 -2.82 7.04
CA GLU A 72 -3.64 -3.47 7.63
C GLU A 72 -3.98 -4.28 8.88
N ARG A 73 -4.78 -3.70 9.78
CA ARG A 73 -5.21 -4.36 11.03
C ARG A 73 -6.02 -5.62 10.71
N ASP A 74 -6.90 -5.56 9.72
CA ASP A 74 -7.83 -6.65 9.45
C ASP A 74 -7.21 -7.74 8.57
N LEU A 75 -6.30 -7.41 7.64
CA LEU A 75 -5.47 -8.40 6.94
C LEU A 75 -4.61 -9.22 7.91
N GLN A 76 -4.08 -8.61 8.97
CA GLN A 76 -3.33 -9.32 10.02
C GLN A 76 -4.17 -10.41 10.72
N LYS A 77 -5.50 -10.28 10.74
CA LYS A 77 -6.39 -11.24 11.39
C LYS A 77 -6.74 -12.44 10.51
N ILE A 78 -6.52 -12.36 9.19
CA ILE A 78 -6.85 -13.43 8.25
C ILE A 78 -5.97 -14.68 8.51
N GLY A 79 -4.72 -14.48 8.93
CA GLY A 79 -3.84 -15.57 9.36
C GLY A 79 -2.89 -16.10 8.27
N PHE A 80 -2.57 -15.29 7.26
CA PHE A 80 -1.52 -15.64 6.29
C PHE A 80 -0.20 -16.00 6.99
N ARG A 81 0.49 -17.04 6.49
CA ARG A 81 1.83 -17.42 6.97
C ARG A 81 2.81 -16.27 6.79
N SER A 82 2.72 -15.56 5.67
CA SER A 82 3.53 -14.38 5.36
C SER A 82 2.63 -13.23 4.90
N LEU A 83 2.66 -12.12 5.66
CA LEU A 83 1.97 -10.88 5.30
C LEU A 83 3.00 -9.76 5.17
N THR A 84 3.07 -9.12 4.01
CA THR A 84 3.93 -7.94 3.79
C THR A 84 3.08 -6.70 3.54
N ILE A 85 3.35 -5.63 4.28
CA ILE A 85 2.66 -4.34 4.17
C ILE A 85 3.69 -3.27 3.78
N SER A 86 3.57 -2.75 2.56
CA SER A 86 4.42 -1.68 2.06
C SER A 86 3.78 -0.32 2.34
N ARG A 87 4.49 0.56 3.05
CA ARG A 87 4.04 1.91 3.42
C ARG A 87 4.89 2.98 2.73
N PRO A 88 4.73 3.19 1.42
CA PRO A 88 5.43 4.26 0.71
C PRO A 88 4.97 5.64 1.21
N SER A 89 5.79 6.66 1.00
CA SER A 89 5.45 8.04 1.33
C SER A 89 4.62 8.68 0.19
N LEU A 90 5.27 9.34 -0.76
CA LEU A 90 4.71 9.82 -2.02
C LEU A 90 5.25 8.94 -3.15
N ILE A 91 4.37 8.42 -4.01
CA ILE A 91 4.79 7.59 -5.14
C ILE A 91 5.31 8.49 -6.27
N GLY A 92 6.54 8.30 -6.74
CA GLY A 92 7.10 9.01 -7.88
C GLY A 92 6.75 8.34 -9.21
N GLY A 93 6.65 9.13 -10.28
CA GLY A 93 6.41 8.67 -11.66
C GLY A 93 5.53 9.63 -12.46
N ASP A 94 5.55 9.51 -13.79
CA ASP A 94 4.64 10.22 -14.69
C ASP A 94 3.23 9.67 -14.49
N ARG A 95 2.43 10.38 -13.69
CA ARG A 95 1.04 10.00 -13.41
C ARG A 95 0.09 10.67 -14.41
N ILE A 96 -0.87 9.89 -14.90
CA ILE A 96 -1.86 10.31 -15.90
C ILE A 96 -2.94 11.23 -15.30
N GLU A 97 -3.14 11.21 -13.97
CA GLU A 97 -4.18 12.01 -13.30
C GLU A 97 -3.60 12.91 -12.22
N PRO A 98 -3.73 14.25 -12.33
CA PRO A 98 -3.22 15.19 -11.34
C PRO A 98 -4.09 15.14 -10.07
N ARG A 99 -3.48 14.93 -8.90
CA ARG A 99 -4.12 15.36 -7.65
C ARG A 99 -4.00 16.88 -7.58
N PRO A 100 -5.04 17.65 -7.21
CA PRO A 100 -5.10 19.11 -7.37
C PRO A 100 -4.23 19.89 -6.35
N ILE A 101 -3.00 19.44 -6.08
CA ILE A 101 -1.94 20.12 -5.29
C ILE A 101 -0.52 19.74 -5.80
N GLU A 102 -0.35 18.91 -6.84
CA GLU A 102 0.91 18.15 -7.04
C GLU A 102 2.14 18.91 -7.58
N GLU A 103 2.05 19.95 -8.40
CA GLU A 103 3.28 20.54 -8.98
C GLU A 103 4.12 21.35 -7.99
N ILE A 104 3.47 22.18 -7.17
CA ILE A 104 4.18 23.05 -6.21
C ILE A 104 4.75 22.23 -5.04
N ALA A 105 4.00 21.20 -4.60
CA ALA A 105 4.43 20.33 -3.51
C ALA A 105 5.58 19.40 -3.94
N LEU A 106 5.55 18.85 -5.15
CA LEU A 106 6.65 18.03 -5.69
C LEU A 106 7.92 18.86 -5.94
N MET A 107 7.78 20.10 -6.43
CA MET A 107 8.91 21.00 -6.62
C MET A 107 9.53 21.45 -5.29
N ALA A 108 8.71 21.81 -4.30
CA ALA A 108 9.17 22.14 -2.95
C ALA A 108 9.82 20.94 -2.26
N ALA A 109 9.24 19.73 -2.37
CA ALA A 109 9.80 18.52 -1.79
C ALA A 109 11.14 18.12 -2.42
N ARG A 110 11.31 18.29 -3.74
CA ARG A 110 12.59 18.06 -4.43
C ARG A 110 13.67 19.06 -4.02
N ILE A 111 13.33 20.34 -3.86
CA ILE A 111 14.26 21.38 -3.41
C ILE A 111 14.66 21.18 -1.94
N LEU A 112 13.73 20.73 -1.10
CA LEU A 112 13.96 20.48 0.32
C LEU A 112 14.48 19.06 0.62
N ALA A 113 14.61 18.20 -0.39
CA ALA A 113 15.08 16.82 -0.26
C ALA A 113 16.39 16.65 0.56
N PRO A 114 17.43 17.51 0.43
CA PRO A 114 18.65 17.38 1.25
C PRO A 114 18.44 17.70 2.74
N ILE A 115 17.32 18.31 3.11
CA ILE A 115 16.97 18.69 4.49
C ILE A 115 15.83 17.81 5.05
N LEU A 116 15.03 17.22 4.16
CA LEU A 116 13.92 16.34 4.51
C LEU A 116 14.43 14.97 4.98
N PRO A 117 13.94 14.45 6.12
CA PRO A 117 14.18 13.07 6.53
C PRO A 117 13.79 12.08 5.43
N LYS A 118 14.57 11.00 5.25
CA LYS A 118 14.39 10.01 4.18
C LYS A 118 12.96 9.46 4.05
N ARG A 119 12.23 9.30 5.17
CA ARG A 119 10.80 8.89 5.15
C ARG A 119 9.88 9.79 4.33
N PHE A 120 10.27 11.03 4.06
CA PHE A 120 9.47 11.97 3.26
C PHE A 120 9.95 12.07 1.81
N HIS A 121 10.99 11.32 1.43
CA HIS A 121 11.46 11.26 0.04
C HIS A 121 10.48 10.48 -0.82
N VAL A 122 10.27 10.96 -2.04
CA VAL A 122 9.43 10.31 -3.05
C VAL A 122 9.98 8.91 -3.35
N ASN A 123 9.14 7.89 -3.26
CA ASN A 123 9.47 6.51 -3.59
C ASN A 123 9.06 6.22 -5.04
N PRO A 124 9.99 5.91 -5.96
CA PRO A 124 9.64 5.54 -7.34
C PRO A 124 8.71 4.32 -7.38
N ALA A 125 7.75 4.30 -8.30
CA ALA A 125 6.80 3.19 -8.45
C ALA A 125 7.52 1.85 -8.66
N GLU A 126 8.62 1.86 -9.42
CA GLU A 126 9.47 0.71 -9.71
C GLU A 126 10.11 0.16 -8.44
N MET A 127 10.57 1.04 -7.54
CA MET A 127 11.19 0.63 -6.27
C MET A 127 10.16 0.07 -5.29
N ILE A 128 8.95 0.62 -5.27
CA ILE A 128 7.84 0.07 -4.48
C ILE A 128 7.48 -1.33 -4.99
N ALA A 129 7.36 -1.50 -6.31
CA ALA A 129 7.03 -2.77 -6.94
C ALA A 129 8.12 -3.82 -6.69
N ALA A 130 9.39 -3.47 -6.90
CA ALA A 130 10.52 -4.37 -6.69
C ALA A 130 10.61 -4.82 -5.22
N SER A 131 10.61 -3.88 -4.27
CA SER A 131 10.69 -4.20 -2.85
C SER A 131 9.52 -5.06 -2.36
N LEU A 132 8.30 -4.78 -2.83
CA LEU A 132 7.13 -5.57 -2.47
C LEU A 132 7.18 -6.97 -3.09
N LEU A 133 7.60 -7.08 -4.35
CA LEU A 133 7.74 -8.37 -5.04
C LEU A 133 8.81 -9.24 -4.39
N ASP A 134 9.98 -8.68 -4.08
CA ASP A 134 11.08 -9.38 -3.41
C ASP A 134 10.63 -9.92 -2.04
N ALA A 135 9.94 -9.09 -1.25
CA ALA A 135 9.41 -9.51 0.05
C ALA A 135 8.33 -10.60 -0.07
N ALA A 136 7.46 -10.50 -1.09
CA ALA A 136 6.43 -11.50 -1.35
C ALA A 136 7.05 -12.85 -1.77
N ILE A 137 8.07 -12.83 -2.64
CA ILE A 137 8.81 -14.03 -3.06
C ILE A 137 9.58 -14.64 -1.89
N ALA A 138 10.23 -13.81 -1.06
CA ALA A 138 10.96 -14.27 0.13
C ALA A 138 10.02 -14.96 1.14
N GLY A 139 8.75 -14.55 1.21
CA GLY A 139 7.71 -15.25 1.97
C GLY A 139 8.05 -15.45 3.44
N LYS A 140 8.76 -14.49 4.05
CA LYS A 140 9.22 -14.57 5.45
C LYS A 140 8.01 -14.73 6.37
N THR A 141 8.04 -15.73 7.24
CA THR A 141 6.93 -16.00 8.17
C THR A 141 6.67 -14.81 9.09
N GLY A 142 5.38 -14.51 9.33
CA GLY A 142 4.92 -13.39 10.15
C GLY A 142 4.47 -12.19 9.33
N CYS A 143 4.19 -11.08 10.02
CA CYS A 143 3.80 -9.81 9.43
C CYS A 143 5.00 -8.85 9.39
N HIS A 144 5.31 -8.31 8.21
CA HIS A 144 6.45 -7.42 7.98
C HIS A 144 5.98 -6.12 7.34
N TRP A 145 6.64 -5.02 7.68
CA TRP A 145 6.41 -3.72 7.05
C TRP A 145 7.65 -3.30 6.28
N ILE A 146 7.45 -2.84 5.05
CA ILE A 146 8.47 -2.12 4.27
C ILE A 146 8.15 -0.63 4.43
N GLN A 147 9.05 0.14 5.04
CA GLN A 147 8.83 1.56 5.24
C GLN A 147 9.34 2.35 4.03
N ALA A 148 8.84 3.57 3.87
CA ALA A 148 9.27 4.48 2.79
C ALA A 148 10.80 4.64 2.70
N GLU A 149 11.52 4.58 3.82
CA GLU A 149 12.99 4.73 3.87
C GLU A 149 13.76 3.54 3.26
N ASP A 150 13.07 2.42 3.06
CA ASP A 150 13.64 1.17 2.54
C ASP A 150 13.41 1.02 1.02
N MET A 151 12.76 1.99 0.38
CA MET A 151 12.31 1.92 -1.03
C MET A 151 13.06 2.95 -1.90
N HIS A 152 14.38 2.78 -2.04
CA HIS A 152 15.29 3.69 -2.76
C HIS A 152 16.22 2.97 -3.73
#